data_AF-T1G4Z2-F1
#
_entry.id   AF-T1G4Z2-F1
#
_cell.length_a   1.000
_cell.length_b   1.000
_cell.length_c   1.000
_cell.angle_alpha   90.00
_cell.angle_beta   90.00
_cell.angle_gamma   90.00
#
_symmetry.space_group_name_H-M   'P 1'
#
loop_
_entity.id
_entity.type
_entity.pdbx_description
1 polymer ?
#
loop_
_entity_poly.entity_id
_entity_poly.type
_entity_poly.pdbx_seq_one_letter_code
_entity_poly.pdbx_strand_id
1 'polypeptide(L)'
;MTSLCQFGIASAVSTIYHPVAYAKTLIQIGYEPLPPYLTSTLLGNPTYMYPNVMKYIGHIYRTDGFFGLYRGLSCRLVSGIVGTVVTNSVQTSIIESLEAADELDEDIKEDEVMMLLKSTFYETISRCAGVLCSHPFYVIYVRSMAQFVGRETRFSSFFDSVIDISNNEGISGFFAGLIPRLVGEMFTIWIANVLTYAMNSIMNNISINLHFENYSVSKNSSLLPYLLASNTEKRLIASQITYPFTVVSVVMSVNSSKLVAASQPITASYDNWIVCWNHLSKTNQLKRGSSFFWRKYYGRQIVTTGGVMMPPLDVM
;
A
#
# COMPACT_ATOMS: atom_id res chain seq x y z
N MET A 1 -25.97 -0.86 13.58
CA MET A 1 -25.75 -0.16 12.30
C MET A 1 -24.38 -0.53 11.71
N THR A 2 -24.11 -1.83 11.53
CA THR A 2 -23.05 -2.47 12.37
C THR A 2 -21.92 -3.21 11.65
N SER A 3 -21.96 -3.40 10.34
CA SER A 3 -20.83 -3.93 9.56
C SER A 3 -21.05 -3.69 8.07
N LEU A 4 -22.27 -3.94 7.61
CA LEU A 4 -22.70 -3.70 6.22
C LEU A 4 -22.52 -2.24 5.77
N CYS A 5 -22.85 -1.28 6.62
CA CYS A 5 -22.65 0.15 6.33
C CYS A 5 -21.16 0.49 6.17
N GLN A 6 -20.30 -0.07 7.02
CA GLN A 6 -18.84 0.11 6.93
C GLN A 6 -18.27 -0.51 5.65
N PHE A 7 -18.75 -1.70 5.25
CA PHE A 7 -18.40 -2.32 3.98
C PHE A 7 -18.85 -1.49 2.77
N GLY A 8 -20.07 -0.95 2.83
CA GLY A 8 -20.61 -0.07 1.80
C GLY A 8 -19.76 1.19 1.61
N ILE A 9 -19.41 1.86 2.73
CA ILE A 9 -18.54 3.05 2.72
C ILE A 9 -17.15 2.70 2.17
N ALA A 10 -16.51 1.65 2.66
CA ALA A 10 -15.17 1.25 2.20
C ALA A 10 -15.15 0.89 0.70
N SER A 11 -16.20 0.25 0.21
CA SER A 11 -16.37 -0.08 -1.21
C SER A 11 -16.61 1.16 -2.07
N ALA A 12 -17.44 2.10 -1.59
CA ALA A 12 -17.70 3.37 -2.26
C ALA A 12 -16.42 4.21 -2.37
N VAL A 13 -15.68 4.36 -1.27
CA VAL A 13 -14.38 5.04 -1.26
C VAL A 13 -13.41 4.36 -2.21
N SER A 14 -13.28 3.03 -2.16
CA SER A 14 -12.40 2.29 -3.08
C SER A 14 -12.77 2.48 -4.55
N THR A 15 -14.06 2.61 -4.84
CA THR A 15 -14.57 2.88 -6.20
C THR A 15 -14.20 4.29 -6.64
N ILE A 16 -14.49 5.31 -5.84
CA ILE A 16 -14.18 6.72 -6.16
C ILE A 16 -12.67 6.92 -6.40
N TYR A 17 -11.83 6.30 -5.58
CA TYR A 17 -10.36 6.43 -5.69
C TYR A 17 -9.73 5.43 -6.66
N HIS A 18 -10.51 4.58 -7.33
CA HIS A 18 -9.96 3.57 -8.24
C HIS A 18 -9.10 4.17 -9.37
N PRO A 19 -9.48 5.26 -10.07
CA PRO A 19 -8.64 5.85 -11.11
C PRO A 19 -7.25 6.26 -10.61
N VAL A 20 -7.17 6.78 -9.37
CA VAL A 20 -5.91 7.14 -8.72
C VAL A 20 -5.10 5.89 -8.38
N ALA A 21 -5.75 4.86 -7.82
CA ALA A 21 -5.10 3.58 -7.53
C ALA A 21 -4.58 2.90 -8.80
N TYR A 22 -5.30 3.04 -9.91
CA TYR A 22 -4.89 2.54 -11.22
C TYR A 22 -3.61 3.21 -11.69
N ALA A 23 -3.63 4.54 -11.85
CA ALA A 23 -2.43 5.27 -12.26
C ALA A 23 -1.26 4.98 -11.30
N LYS A 24 -1.49 4.94 -9.99
CA LYS A 24 -0.47 4.58 -8.99
C LYS A 24 0.11 3.18 -9.23
N THR A 25 -0.71 2.18 -9.53
CA THR A 25 -0.25 0.81 -9.78
C THR A 25 0.65 0.75 -11.02
N LEU A 26 0.29 1.46 -12.08
CA LEU A 26 1.12 1.56 -13.30
C LEU A 26 2.46 2.25 -13.03
N ILE A 27 2.45 3.32 -12.24
CA ILE A 27 3.69 4.00 -11.80
C ILE A 27 4.53 3.05 -10.93
N GLN A 28 3.88 2.26 -10.07
CA GLN A 28 4.54 1.31 -9.18
C GLN A 28 5.18 0.13 -9.91
N ILE A 29 4.71 -0.24 -11.11
CA ILE A 29 5.39 -1.22 -11.98
C ILE A 29 6.45 -0.57 -12.87
N GLY A 30 6.46 0.76 -12.99
CA GLY A 30 7.48 1.53 -13.71
C GLY A 30 7.02 2.02 -15.08
N TYR A 31 5.73 1.91 -15.39
CA TYR A 31 5.19 2.39 -16.66
C TYR A 31 4.89 3.89 -16.61
N GLU A 32 5.58 4.67 -17.43
CA GLU A 32 5.51 6.14 -17.50
C GLU A 32 5.28 6.61 -18.95
N PRO A 33 4.02 6.62 -19.43
CA PRO A 33 3.70 6.95 -20.83
C PRO A 33 3.84 8.43 -21.17
N LEU A 34 3.96 9.30 -20.17
CA LEU A 34 4.08 10.74 -20.37
C LEU A 34 5.53 11.18 -20.10
N PRO A 35 6.19 11.87 -21.04
CA PRO A 35 7.58 12.26 -20.89
C PRO A 35 7.76 13.24 -19.71
N PRO A 36 8.89 13.17 -19.00
CA PRO A 36 9.21 14.15 -17.97
C PRO A 36 9.50 15.50 -18.61
N TYR A 37 9.15 16.57 -17.89
CA TYR A 37 9.39 17.95 -18.31
C TYR A 37 10.39 18.62 -17.37
N LEU A 38 11.13 19.58 -17.91
CA LEU A 38 12.08 20.38 -17.14
C LEU A 38 11.32 21.38 -16.26
N THR A 39 11.64 21.41 -14.97
CA THR A 39 11.09 22.37 -14.01
C THR A 39 12.16 22.75 -13.00
N SER A 40 11.87 23.70 -12.11
CA SER A 40 12.75 24.10 -11.02
C SER A 40 12.22 23.58 -9.68
N THR A 41 13.13 23.18 -8.81
CA THR A 41 12.81 22.93 -7.39
C THR A 41 12.45 24.25 -6.69
N LEU A 42 11.89 24.19 -5.48
CA LEU A 42 11.63 25.39 -4.65
C LEU A 42 12.90 26.23 -4.40
N LEU A 43 14.07 25.60 -4.46
CA LEU A 43 15.40 26.23 -4.33
C LEU A 43 15.96 26.72 -5.69
N GLY A 44 15.16 26.74 -6.76
CA GLY A 44 15.55 27.22 -8.08
C GLY A 44 16.38 26.24 -8.91
N ASN A 45 16.84 25.12 -8.35
CA ASN A 45 17.65 24.15 -9.09
C ASN A 45 16.84 23.45 -10.20
N PRO A 46 17.35 23.35 -11.44
CA PRO A 46 16.68 22.64 -12.52
C PRO A 46 16.56 21.15 -12.20
N THR A 47 15.43 20.54 -12.53
CA THR A 47 15.19 19.10 -12.37
C THR A 47 14.11 18.60 -13.31
N TYR A 48 14.21 17.34 -13.74
CA TYR A 48 13.13 16.69 -14.49
C TYR A 48 12.05 16.16 -13.54
N MET A 49 10.79 16.42 -13.87
CA MET A 49 9.63 15.88 -13.17
C MET A 49 8.68 15.18 -14.14
N TYR A 50 8.11 14.07 -13.68
CA TYR A 50 6.97 13.46 -14.36
C TYR A 50 5.71 14.29 -14.15
N PRO A 51 4.78 14.28 -15.12
CA PRO A 51 3.43 14.82 -14.95
C PRO A 51 2.74 14.27 -13.70
N ASN A 52 1.87 15.07 -13.10
CA ASN A 52 1.08 14.62 -11.95
C ASN A 52 0.17 13.42 -12.30
N VAL A 53 -0.31 12.72 -11.28
CA VAL A 53 -1.18 11.55 -11.43
C VAL A 53 -2.48 11.89 -12.18
N MET A 54 -3.00 13.11 -12.05
CA MET A 54 -4.24 13.51 -12.76
C MET A 54 -4.04 13.55 -14.28
N LYS A 55 -2.88 14.03 -14.76
CA LYS A 55 -2.51 13.96 -16.19
C LYS A 55 -2.39 12.52 -16.66
N TYR A 56 -1.85 11.63 -15.83
CA TYR A 56 -1.79 10.19 -16.11
C TYR A 56 -3.22 9.60 -16.20
N ILE A 57 -4.09 9.86 -15.23
CA ILE A 57 -5.50 9.43 -15.27
C ILE A 57 -6.19 9.92 -16.54
N GLY A 58 -5.97 11.19 -16.90
CA GLY A 58 -6.47 11.76 -18.16
C GLY A 58 -5.93 11.04 -19.40
N HIS A 59 -4.69 10.57 -19.38
CA HIS A 59 -4.14 9.72 -20.43
C HIS A 59 -4.87 8.37 -20.49
N ILE A 60 -5.04 7.66 -19.37
CA ILE A 60 -5.78 6.38 -19.32
C ILE A 60 -7.22 6.57 -19.83
N TYR A 61 -7.90 7.64 -19.40
CA TYR A 61 -9.25 7.98 -19.85
C TYR A 61 -9.33 8.20 -21.36
N ARG A 62 -8.35 8.89 -21.97
CA ARG A 62 -8.31 9.10 -23.42
C ARG A 62 -8.05 7.80 -24.18
N THR A 63 -7.32 6.87 -23.60
CA THR A 63 -6.91 5.63 -24.27
C THR A 63 -7.92 4.48 -24.13
N ASP A 64 -8.56 4.33 -22.95
CA ASP A 64 -9.52 3.25 -22.65
C ASP A 64 -10.94 3.74 -22.31
N GLY A 65 -11.18 5.05 -22.31
CA GLY A 65 -12.47 5.63 -21.95
C GLY A 65 -12.80 5.54 -20.45
N PHE A 66 -14.04 5.87 -20.13
CA PHE A 66 -14.52 5.91 -18.75
C PHE A 66 -14.50 4.53 -18.07
N PHE A 67 -15.06 3.51 -18.72
CA PHE A 67 -15.08 2.15 -18.18
C PHE A 67 -13.67 1.55 -18.03
N GLY A 68 -12.74 1.97 -18.89
CA GLY A 68 -11.32 1.69 -18.78
C GLY A 68 -10.72 2.02 -17.43
N LEU A 69 -11.07 3.19 -16.86
CA LEU A 69 -10.55 3.65 -15.56
C LEU A 69 -10.91 2.75 -14.37
N TYR A 70 -11.87 1.84 -14.54
CA TYR A 70 -12.38 0.94 -13.50
C TYR A 70 -12.03 -0.54 -13.74
N ARG A 71 -11.08 -0.79 -14.65
CA ARG A 71 -10.57 -2.13 -14.93
C ARG A 71 -9.97 -2.77 -13.67
N GLY A 72 -10.44 -3.96 -13.32
CA GLY A 72 -10.03 -4.68 -12.11
C GLY A 72 -10.78 -4.31 -10.83
N LEU A 73 -11.68 -3.31 -10.84
CA LEU A 73 -12.41 -2.86 -9.65
C LEU A 73 -13.15 -4.00 -8.94
N SER A 74 -13.79 -4.90 -9.67
CA SER A 74 -14.51 -6.04 -9.10
C SER A 74 -13.58 -6.89 -8.21
N CYS A 75 -12.39 -7.22 -8.71
CA CYS A 75 -11.38 -7.98 -7.97
C CYS A 75 -10.86 -7.20 -6.76
N ARG A 76 -10.71 -5.88 -6.88
CA ARG A 76 -10.33 -4.98 -5.76
C ARG A 76 -11.34 -5.03 -4.62
N LEU A 77 -12.64 -5.01 -4.94
CA LEU A 77 -13.73 -5.05 -3.98
C LEU A 77 -13.81 -6.42 -3.31
N VAL A 78 -13.78 -7.51 -4.09
CA VAL A 78 -13.79 -8.88 -3.56
C VAL A 78 -12.57 -9.13 -2.66
N SER A 79 -11.37 -8.71 -3.07
CA SER A 79 -10.16 -8.80 -2.24
C SER A 79 -10.34 -8.05 -0.91
N GLY A 80 -10.93 -6.85 -0.93
CA GLY A 80 -11.21 -6.07 0.27
C GLY A 80 -12.21 -6.75 1.21
N ILE A 81 -13.30 -7.29 0.67
CA ILE A 81 -14.34 -7.99 1.44
C ILE A 81 -13.75 -9.25 2.07
N VAL A 82 -13.16 -10.15 1.27
CA VAL A 82 -12.55 -11.39 1.75
C VAL A 82 -11.49 -11.09 2.81
N GLY A 83 -10.60 -10.12 2.55
CA GLY A 83 -9.54 -9.77 3.47
C GLY A 83 -10.07 -9.27 4.82
N THR A 84 -11.12 -8.44 4.80
CA THR A 84 -11.72 -7.90 6.02
C THR A 84 -12.51 -8.95 6.78
N VAL A 85 -13.33 -9.75 6.08
CA VAL A 85 -14.12 -10.83 6.70
C VAL A 85 -13.19 -11.81 7.39
N VAL A 86 -12.16 -12.32 6.69
CA VAL A 86 -11.22 -13.27 7.29
C VAL A 86 -10.44 -12.65 8.44
N THR A 87 -9.96 -11.40 8.31
CA THR A 87 -9.27 -10.72 9.41
C THR A 87 -10.17 -10.64 10.65
N ASN A 88 -11.41 -10.20 10.49
CA ASN A 88 -12.35 -10.04 11.60
C ASN A 88 -12.73 -11.39 12.20
N SER A 89 -12.99 -12.40 11.38
CA SER A 89 -13.31 -13.75 11.88
C SER A 89 -12.17 -14.34 12.71
N VAL A 90 -10.93 -14.26 12.22
CA VAL A 90 -9.76 -14.75 12.97
C VAL A 90 -9.53 -13.94 14.24
N GLN A 91 -9.69 -12.62 14.17
CA GLN A 91 -9.56 -11.74 15.34
C GLN A 91 -10.58 -12.11 16.42
N THR A 92 -11.85 -12.30 16.06
CA THR A 92 -12.91 -12.68 17.00
C THR A 92 -12.64 -14.04 17.62
N SER A 93 -12.28 -15.06 16.82
CA SER A 93 -11.97 -16.39 17.36
C SER A 93 -10.76 -16.39 18.32
N ILE A 94 -9.76 -15.56 18.05
CA ILE A 94 -8.62 -15.41 18.97
C ILE A 94 -9.05 -14.74 20.27
N ILE A 95 -9.83 -13.65 20.22
CA ILE A 95 -10.31 -12.95 21.41
C ILE A 95 -11.16 -13.88 22.28
N GLU A 96 -12.12 -14.61 21.69
CA GLU A 96 -12.94 -15.59 22.41
C GLU A 96 -12.10 -16.68 23.09
N SER A 97 -11.02 -17.12 22.43
CA SER A 97 -10.10 -18.13 22.99
C SER A 97 -9.26 -17.58 24.15
N LEU A 98 -8.97 -16.28 24.16
CA LEU A 98 -8.22 -15.61 25.23
C LEU A 98 -9.11 -15.35 26.43
N GLU A 99 -10.33 -14.85 26.22
CA GLU A 99 -11.31 -14.63 27.29
C GLU A 99 -11.61 -15.94 28.03
N ALA A 100 -11.80 -17.04 27.30
CA ALA A 100 -12.00 -18.37 27.90
C ALA A 100 -10.76 -18.90 28.66
N ALA A 101 -9.55 -18.46 28.32
CA ALA A 101 -8.33 -18.83 29.01
C ALA A 101 -8.10 -17.98 30.28
N ASP A 102 -8.41 -16.68 30.21
CA ASP A 102 -8.29 -15.74 31.33
C ASP A 102 -9.32 -16.04 32.44
N GLU A 103 -10.52 -16.54 32.09
CA GLU A 103 -11.51 -17.03 33.07
C GLU A 103 -11.00 -18.20 33.93
N LEU A 104 -9.94 -18.89 33.50
CA LEU A 104 -9.35 -20.03 34.22
C LEU A 104 -8.14 -19.62 35.09
N ASP A 105 -7.66 -18.38 34.97
CA ASP A 105 -6.39 -17.93 35.58
C ASP A 105 -6.54 -16.49 36.15
N GLU A 106 -7.33 -16.34 37.22
CA GLU A 106 -7.68 -15.03 37.83
C GLU A 106 -6.48 -14.25 38.43
N ASP A 107 -5.28 -14.84 38.54
CA ASP A 107 -4.21 -14.34 39.42
C ASP A 107 -3.00 -13.68 38.71
N ILE A 108 -2.96 -13.56 37.38
CA ILE A 108 -1.81 -12.96 36.67
C ILE A 108 -2.13 -11.55 36.17
N LYS A 109 -1.66 -10.52 36.91
CA LYS A 109 -1.58 -9.15 36.37
C LYS A 109 -0.46 -9.08 35.33
N GLU A 110 -0.83 -9.06 34.05
CA GLU A 110 0.14 -8.84 32.98
C GLU A 110 0.65 -7.40 32.92
N ASP A 111 1.96 -7.25 32.75
CA ASP A 111 2.57 -5.94 32.48
C ASP A 111 2.00 -5.32 31.19
N GLU A 112 1.86 -3.99 31.15
CA GLU A 112 1.32 -3.24 30.00
C GLU A 112 2.05 -3.58 28.68
N VAL A 113 3.37 -3.80 28.75
CA VAL A 113 4.19 -4.17 27.59
C VAL A 113 3.84 -5.58 27.09
N MET A 114 3.56 -6.53 27.99
CA MET A 114 3.18 -7.88 27.64
C MET A 114 1.81 -7.89 26.93
N MET A 115 0.84 -7.16 27.48
CA MET A 115 -0.48 -7.01 26.85
C MET A 115 -0.37 -6.39 25.45
N LEU A 116 0.46 -5.36 25.27
CA LEU A 116 0.71 -4.76 23.97
C LEU A 116 1.31 -5.75 22.97
N LEU A 117 2.33 -6.52 23.40
CA LEU A 117 2.97 -7.53 22.56
C LEU A 117 1.96 -8.60 22.12
N LYS A 118 1.22 -9.19 23.07
CA LYS A 118 0.19 -10.20 22.77
C LYS A 118 -0.86 -9.66 21.80
N SER A 119 -1.43 -8.50 22.09
CA SER A 119 -2.42 -7.85 21.22
C SER A 119 -1.88 -7.62 19.80
N THR A 120 -0.63 -7.14 19.69
CA THR A 120 0.05 -6.91 18.41
C THR A 120 0.30 -8.20 17.63
N PHE A 121 0.67 -9.30 18.32
CA PHE A 121 0.83 -10.62 17.70
C PHE A 121 -0.50 -11.14 17.14
N TYR A 122 -1.59 -11.06 17.91
CA TYR A 122 -2.90 -11.53 17.48
C TYR A 122 -3.48 -10.69 16.33
N GLU A 123 -3.29 -9.37 16.37
CA GLU A 123 -3.62 -8.49 15.24
C GLU A 123 -2.81 -8.87 13.99
N THR A 124 -1.52 -9.18 14.15
CA THR A 124 -0.64 -9.61 13.05
C THR A 124 -1.13 -10.93 12.43
N ILE A 125 -1.47 -11.93 13.25
CA ILE A 125 -1.98 -13.23 12.78
C ILE A 125 -3.27 -13.03 11.98
N SER A 126 -4.22 -12.29 12.56
CA SER A 126 -5.52 -11.98 11.94
C SER A 126 -5.34 -11.28 10.60
N ARG A 127 -4.47 -10.26 10.57
CA ARG A 127 -4.19 -9.51 9.35
C ARG A 127 -3.52 -10.38 8.28
N CYS A 128 -2.53 -11.19 8.66
CA CYS A 128 -1.83 -12.08 7.75
C CYS A 128 -2.77 -13.13 7.14
N ALA A 129 -3.68 -13.71 7.92
CA ALA A 129 -4.71 -14.61 7.43
C ALA A 129 -5.61 -13.92 6.39
N GLY A 130 -6.07 -12.70 6.68
CA GLY A 130 -6.85 -11.91 5.74
C GLY A 130 -6.10 -11.58 4.45
N VAL A 131 -4.81 -11.22 4.53
CA VAL A 131 -3.96 -10.98 3.36
C VAL A 131 -3.79 -12.24 2.53
N LEU A 132 -3.55 -13.39 3.17
CA LEU A 132 -3.36 -14.67 2.50
C LEU A 132 -4.60 -15.07 1.69
N CYS A 133 -5.79 -15.05 2.31
CA CYS A 133 -7.04 -15.42 1.64
C CYS A 133 -7.47 -14.43 0.55
N SER A 134 -7.15 -13.14 0.70
CA SER A 134 -7.50 -12.10 -0.28
C SER A 134 -6.48 -11.90 -1.40
N HIS A 135 -5.31 -12.56 -1.31
CA HIS A 135 -4.19 -12.34 -2.22
C HIS A 135 -4.48 -12.74 -3.67
N PRO A 136 -5.13 -13.88 -3.97
CA PRO A 136 -5.43 -14.27 -5.35
C PRO A 136 -6.20 -13.18 -6.12
N PHE A 137 -7.20 -12.57 -5.48
CA PHE A 137 -7.97 -11.46 -6.06
C PHE A 137 -7.13 -10.18 -6.24
N TYR A 138 -6.19 -9.94 -5.34
CA TYR A 138 -5.27 -8.81 -5.45
C TYR A 138 -4.33 -8.96 -6.65
N VAL A 139 -3.78 -10.16 -6.89
CA VAL A 139 -2.92 -10.42 -8.05
C VAL A 139 -3.68 -10.18 -9.35
N ILE A 140 -4.91 -10.70 -9.46
CA ILE A 140 -5.77 -10.47 -10.63
C ILE A 140 -6.06 -8.97 -10.81
N TYR A 141 -6.35 -8.24 -9.72
CA TYR A 141 -6.54 -6.79 -9.75
C TYR A 141 -5.32 -6.04 -10.30
N VAL A 142 -4.12 -6.32 -9.79
CA VAL A 142 -2.87 -5.66 -10.24
C VAL A 142 -2.58 -5.97 -11.71
N ARG A 143 -2.75 -7.23 -12.14
CA ARG A 143 -2.54 -7.65 -13.52
C ARG A 143 -3.59 -7.09 -14.49
N SER A 144 -4.83 -6.98 -14.03
CA SER A 144 -5.91 -6.30 -14.75
C SER A 144 -5.54 -4.86 -15.07
N MET A 145 -4.84 -4.16 -14.17
CA MET A 145 -4.33 -2.83 -14.43
C MET A 145 -3.13 -2.86 -15.38
N ALA A 146 -2.16 -3.73 -15.11
CA ALA A 146 -0.91 -3.84 -15.85
C ALA A 146 -1.10 -4.17 -17.35
N GLN A 147 -2.17 -4.87 -17.73
CA GLN A 147 -2.45 -5.17 -19.15
C GLN A 147 -2.64 -3.92 -20.03
N PHE A 148 -2.91 -2.74 -19.42
CA PHE A 148 -2.96 -1.46 -20.13
C PHE A 148 -1.67 -1.14 -20.88
N VAL A 149 -0.52 -1.54 -20.31
CA VAL A 149 0.81 -1.29 -20.86
C VAL A 149 0.95 -1.85 -22.27
N GLY A 150 0.56 -3.12 -22.47
CA GLY A 150 0.62 -3.80 -23.76
C GLY A 150 -0.64 -3.69 -24.60
N ARG A 151 -1.65 -2.93 -24.15
CA ARG A 151 -3.01 -2.93 -24.76
C ARG A 151 -3.63 -4.33 -24.83
N GLU A 152 -3.32 -5.16 -23.85
CA GLU A 152 -3.71 -6.57 -23.83
C GLU A 152 -5.13 -6.75 -23.26
N THR A 153 -5.77 -7.88 -23.60
CA THR A 153 -7.13 -8.24 -23.16
C THR A 153 -7.17 -9.52 -22.31
N ARG A 154 -6.00 -10.04 -21.90
CA ARG A 154 -5.85 -11.31 -21.16
C ARG A 154 -6.57 -11.32 -19.81
N PHE A 155 -6.65 -10.18 -19.13
CA PHE A 155 -7.28 -10.02 -17.82
C PHE A 155 -8.55 -9.16 -17.94
N SER A 156 -9.34 -9.36 -19.00
CA SER A 156 -10.59 -8.63 -19.22
C SER A 156 -11.73 -9.15 -18.35
N SER A 157 -11.78 -10.47 -18.13
CA SER A 157 -12.73 -11.13 -17.24
C SER A 157 -12.03 -11.82 -16.06
N PHE A 158 -12.77 -12.01 -14.96
CA PHE A 158 -12.26 -12.74 -13.79
C PHE A 158 -11.91 -14.19 -14.13
N PHE A 159 -12.78 -14.90 -14.84
CA PHE A 159 -12.55 -16.31 -15.19
C PHE A 159 -11.38 -16.47 -16.16
N ASP A 160 -11.28 -15.60 -17.17
CA ASP A 160 -10.14 -15.57 -18.10
C ASP A 160 -8.82 -15.39 -17.33
N SER A 161 -8.82 -14.47 -16.35
CA SER A 161 -7.68 -14.24 -15.47
C SER A 161 -7.30 -15.48 -14.66
N VAL A 162 -8.28 -16.19 -14.10
CA VAL A 162 -8.03 -17.42 -13.32
C VAL A 162 -7.46 -18.52 -14.21
N ILE A 163 -8.04 -18.71 -15.41
CA ILE A 163 -7.60 -19.71 -16.38
C ILE A 163 -6.17 -19.40 -16.86
N ASP A 164 -5.89 -18.13 -17.20
CA ASP A 164 -4.57 -17.70 -17.67
C ASP A 164 -3.49 -17.93 -16.62
N ILE A 165 -3.74 -17.54 -15.37
CA ILE A 165 -2.78 -17.75 -14.26
C ILE A 165 -2.59 -19.25 -14.01
N SER A 166 -3.67 -20.01 -13.93
CA SER A 166 -3.61 -21.45 -13.63
C SER A 166 -2.84 -22.22 -14.70
N ASN A 167 -3.02 -21.90 -15.98
CA ASN A 167 -2.39 -22.61 -17.08
C ASN A 167 -0.94 -22.16 -17.34
N ASN A 168 -0.62 -20.88 -17.12
CA ASN A 168 0.70 -20.34 -17.45
C ASN A 168 1.69 -20.33 -16.27
N GLU A 169 1.20 -20.19 -15.04
CA GLU A 169 2.02 -19.98 -13.84
C GLU A 169 1.70 -20.97 -12.70
N GLY A 170 0.57 -21.67 -12.80
CA GLY A 170 0.08 -22.55 -11.75
C GLY A 170 -0.40 -21.80 -10.51
N ILE A 171 -0.56 -22.53 -9.41
CA ILE A 171 -1.10 -22.02 -8.15
C ILE A 171 -0.20 -20.91 -7.56
N SER A 172 1.12 -21.01 -7.74
CA SER A 172 2.08 -20.00 -7.29
C SER A 172 1.85 -18.62 -7.91
N GLY A 173 1.30 -18.55 -9.14
CA GLY A 173 0.99 -17.28 -9.80
C GLY A 173 -0.01 -16.44 -9.01
N PHE A 174 -0.99 -17.06 -8.35
CA PHE A 174 -1.97 -16.37 -7.51
C PHE A 174 -1.39 -15.80 -6.21
N PHE A 175 -0.15 -16.16 -5.86
CA PHE A 175 0.57 -15.70 -4.67
C PHE A 175 1.83 -14.91 -5.00
N ALA A 176 1.98 -14.48 -6.26
CA ALA A 176 3.08 -13.64 -6.71
C ALA A 176 3.10 -12.30 -5.94
N GLY A 177 4.21 -12.00 -5.27
CA GLY A 177 4.35 -10.78 -4.46
C GLY A 177 3.70 -10.85 -3.06
N LEU A 178 3.29 -12.04 -2.59
CA LEU A 178 2.73 -12.24 -1.24
C LEU A 178 3.73 -11.92 -0.13
N ILE A 179 4.95 -12.44 -0.20
CA ILE A 179 5.95 -12.31 0.87
C ILE A 179 6.25 -10.85 1.24
N PRO A 180 6.66 -9.96 0.30
CA PRO A 180 6.88 -8.56 0.64
C PRO A 180 5.61 -7.88 1.18
N ARG A 181 4.41 -8.28 0.72
CA ARG A 181 3.14 -7.75 1.25
C ARG A 181 2.90 -8.12 2.71
N LEU A 182 3.10 -9.39 3.08
CA LEU A 182 2.96 -9.86 4.46
C LEU A 182 3.97 -9.17 5.38
N VAL A 183 5.24 -9.13 4.95
CA VAL A 183 6.31 -8.46 5.71
C VAL A 183 5.99 -6.98 5.91
N GLY A 184 5.52 -6.29 4.87
CA GLY A 184 5.09 -4.89 4.96
C GLY A 184 3.93 -4.67 5.93
N GLU A 185 2.91 -5.52 5.92
CA GLU A 185 1.77 -5.42 6.85
C GLU A 185 2.19 -5.69 8.30
N MET A 186 3.03 -6.71 8.54
CA MET A 186 3.61 -6.99 9.86
C MET A 186 4.35 -5.76 10.40
N PHE A 187 5.32 -5.22 9.65
CA PHE A 187 6.03 -4.02 10.10
C PHE A 187 5.09 -2.83 10.30
N THR A 188 4.05 -2.69 9.49
CA THR A 188 3.09 -1.58 9.63
C THR A 188 2.33 -1.66 10.95
N ILE A 189 1.84 -2.86 11.32
CA ILE A 189 1.13 -3.10 12.58
C ILE A 189 2.06 -2.81 13.76
N TRP A 190 3.26 -3.40 13.74
CA TRP A 190 4.22 -3.26 14.84
C TRP A 190 4.65 -1.80 15.04
N ILE A 191 4.97 -1.08 13.98
CA ILE A 191 5.32 0.34 14.05
C ILE A 191 4.12 1.17 14.57
N ALA A 192 2.91 0.89 14.10
CA ALA A 192 1.71 1.61 14.52
C ALA A 192 1.38 1.37 16.01
N ASN A 193 1.54 0.14 16.50
CA ASN A 193 1.26 -0.20 17.90
C ASN A 193 2.34 0.33 18.85
N VAL A 194 3.62 0.29 18.44
CA VAL A 194 4.71 0.96 19.17
C VAL A 194 4.49 2.47 19.22
N LEU A 195 4.10 3.09 18.11
CA LEU A 195 3.78 4.51 18.08
C LEU A 195 2.57 4.82 18.98
N THR A 196 1.59 3.92 19.04
CA THR A 196 0.44 4.04 19.94
C THR A 196 0.87 4.05 21.39
N TYR A 197 1.68 3.07 21.79
CA TYR A 197 2.21 2.98 23.15
C TYR A 197 3.06 4.21 23.52
N ALA A 198 3.99 4.61 22.65
CA ALA A 198 4.83 5.78 22.88
C ALA A 198 4.00 7.05 23.07
N MET A 199 2.98 7.27 22.23
CA MET A 199 2.09 8.42 22.33
C MET A 199 1.23 8.40 23.60
N ASN A 200 0.72 7.22 23.99
CA ASN A 200 -0.06 7.06 25.21
C ASN A 200 0.82 7.33 26.45
N SER A 201 2.05 6.82 26.46
CA SER A 201 3.02 7.07 27.53
C SER A 201 3.35 8.57 27.66
N ILE A 202 3.60 9.25 26.53
CA ILE A 202 3.82 10.71 26.50
C ILE A 202 2.59 11.45 27.03
N MET A 203 1.38 11.08 26.60
CA MET A 203 0.14 11.72 27.04
C MET A 203 -0.06 11.54 28.55
N ASN A 204 0.18 10.35 29.08
CA ASN A 204 0.09 10.06 30.51
C ASN A 204 1.07 10.95 31.28
N ASN A 205 2.33 11.03 30.85
CA ASN A 205 3.35 11.88 31.49
C ASN A 205 3.00 13.37 31.44
N ILE A 206 2.46 13.86 30.32
CA ILE A 206 2.01 15.25 30.19
C ILE A 206 0.79 15.51 31.09
N SER A 207 -0.18 14.60 31.13
CA SER A 207 -1.37 14.74 31.99
C SER A 207 -1.02 14.74 33.48
N ILE A 208 -0.06 13.90 33.90
CA ILE A 208 0.45 13.87 35.26
C ILE A 208 1.14 15.19 35.61
N ASN A 209 2.02 15.71 34.75
CA ASN A 209 2.70 16.99 34.97
C ASN A 209 1.72 18.18 35.03
N LEU A 210 0.66 18.17 34.23
CA LEU A 210 -0.39 19.20 34.26
C LEU A 210 -1.26 19.11 35.52
N HIS A 211 -1.47 17.92 36.09
CA HIS A 211 -2.18 17.77 37.38
C HIS A 211 -1.41 18.35 38.57
N PHE A 212 -0.09 18.54 38.47
CA PHE A 212 0.73 19.15 39.53
C PHE A 212 0.70 20.70 39.56
N GLU A 213 0.22 21.39 38.52
CA GLU A 213 0.28 22.87 38.42
C GLU A 213 -1.03 23.64 38.74
N ASN A 214 -2.06 22.97 39.29
CA ASN A 214 -3.41 23.48 39.59
C ASN A 214 -4.34 23.72 38.38
N TYR A 215 -5.63 23.49 38.66
CA TYR A 215 -6.82 23.93 37.94
C TYR A 215 -7.35 23.02 36.81
N SER A 216 -8.62 22.65 36.97
CA SER A 216 -9.46 21.92 36.05
C SER A 216 -9.51 22.57 34.68
N VAL A 217 -8.59 22.20 33.79
CA VAL A 217 -8.68 22.58 32.38
C VAL A 217 -9.69 21.65 31.71
N SER A 218 -10.88 22.24 31.51
CA SER A 218 -11.93 21.89 30.56
C SER A 218 -11.53 20.81 29.54
N LYS A 219 -12.22 19.67 29.64
CA LYS A 219 -12.15 18.49 28.74
C LYS A 219 -12.61 18.77 27.29
N ASN A 220 -12.77 20.04 26.89
CA ASN A 220 -13.54 20.44 25.70
C ASN A 220 -12.83 21.34 24.67
N SER A 221 -11.51 21.59 24.69
CA SER A 221 -10.90 22.43 23.64
C SER A 221 -9.50 22.06 23.16
N SER A 222 -9.21 20.79 22.93
CA SER A 222 -8.15 20.48 21.96
C SER A 222 -8.54 19.30 21.08
N LEU A 223 -8.72 19.61 19.80
CA LEU A 223 -8.77 18.66 18.69
C LEU A 223 -7.54 17.71 18.72
N LEU A 224 -6.44 18.16 19.33
CA LEU A 224 -5.12 17.54 19.36
C LEU A 224 -5.11 16.14 20.03
N PRO A 225 -5.57 15.92 21.28
CA PRO A 225 -5.69 14.56 21.84
C PRO A 225 -6.67 13.65 21.08
N TYR A 226 -7.68 14.19 20.39
CA TYR A 226 -8.61 13.38 19.59
C TYR A 226 -8.02 12.95 18.23
N LEU A 227 -7.23 13.82 17.59
CA LEU A 227 -6.42 13.49 16.41
C LEU A 227 -5.34 12.47 16.77
N LEU A 228 -4.57 12.73 17.84
CA LEU A 228 -3.47 11.88 18.30
C LEU A 228 -3.93 10.52 18.88
N ALA A 229 -5.20 10.36 19.26
CA ALA A 229 -5.74 9.11 19.82
C ALA A 229 -6.17 8.08 18.77
N SER A 230 -6.39 8.46 17.51
CA SER A 230 -6.94 7.50 16.53
C SER A 230 -5.85 6.55 16.00
N ASN A 231 -6.08 5.23 16.10
CA ASN A 231 -5.17 4.20 15.58
C ASN A 231 -4.97 4.31 14.05
N THR A 232 -5.93 4.94 13.35
CA THR A 232 -5.92 5.14 11.90
C THR A 232 -4.78 6.04 11.45
N GLU A 233 -4.50 7.15 12.15
CA GLU A 233 -3.44 8.09 11.78
C GLU A 233 -2.04 7.46 11.91
N LYS A 234 -1.83 6.68 12.98
CA LYS A 234 -0.58 5.95 13.24
C LYS A 234 -0.32 4.90 12.16
N ARG A 235 -1.37 4.20 11.71
CA ARG A 235 -1.28 3.25 10.59
C ARG A 235 -0.91 3.93 9.27
N LEU A 236 -1.36 5.18 9.04
CA LEU A 236 -0.96 5.94 7.86
C LEU A 236 0.53 6.28 7.88
N ILE A 237 1.07 6.74 9.01
CA ILE A 237 2.51 7.03 9.16
C ILE A 237 3.32 5.76 8.95
N ALA A 238 2.95 4.67 9.62
CA ALA A 238 3.61 3.37 9.48
C ALA A 238 3.60 2.89 8.02
N SER A 239 2.48 3.07 7.30
CA SER A 239 2.36 2.69 5.88
C SER A 239 3.30 3.48 4.95
N GLN A 240 3.65 4.72 5.30
CA GLN A 240 4.63 5.49 4.53
C GLN A 240 6.04 4.96 4.72
N ILE A 241 6.38 4.51 5.93
CA ILE A 241 7.67 3.89 6.23
C ILE A 241 7.78 2.57 5.47
N THR A 242 6.76 1.71 5.56
CA THR A 242 6.73 0.38 4.93
C THR A 242 6.35 0.41 3.44
N TYR A 243 6.11 1.58 2.86
CA TYR A 243 5.77 1.75 1.44
C TYR A 243 6.66 0.97 0.45
N PRO A 244 7.99 0.87 0.63
CA PRO A 244 8.85 0.05 -0.24
C PRO A 244 8.37 -1.39 -0.43
N PHE A 245 7.83 -2.01 0.62
CA PHE A 245 7.25 -3.36 0.54
C PHE A 245 6.02 -3.41 -0.36
N THR A 246 5.21 -2.35 -0.37
CA THR A 246 4.07 -2.25 -1.28
C THR A 246 4.54 -2.19 -2.73
N VAL A 247 5.57 -1.39 -3.03
CA VAL A 247 6.13 -1.31 -4.38
C VAL A 247 6.67 -2.66 -4.82
N VAL A 248 7.51 -3.30 -3.99
CA VAL A 248 8.10 -4.61 -4.33
C VAL A 248 7.01 -5.67 -4.49
N SER A 249 5.96 -5.67 -3.66
CA SER A 249 4.83 -6.58 -3.83
C SER A 249 4.11 -6.39 -5.17
N VAL A 250 3.81 -5.15 -5.56
CA VAL A 250 3.16 -4.84 -6.84
C VAL A 250 4.01 -5.28 -8.03
N VAL A 251 5.32 -4.99 -8.00
CA VAL A 251 6.25 -5.41 -9.05
C VAL A 251 6.30 -6.94 -9.15
N MET A 252 6.48 -7.61 -8.02
CA MET A 252 6.52 -9.08 -7.98
C MET A 252 5.19 -9.72 -8.37
N SER A 253 4.05 -9.04 -8.17
CA SER A 253 2.73 -9.52 -8.61
C SER A 253 2.62 -9.60 -10.14
N VAL A 254 3.35 -8.75 -10.88
CA VAL A 254 3.37 -8.71 -12.34
C VAL A 254 4.54 -9.50 -12.92
N ASN A 255 5.67 -9.57 -12.23
CA ASN A 255 6.95 -10.12 -12.67
C ASN A 255 6.89 -11.48 -13.38
N SER A 256 6.07 -12.42 -12.91
CA SER A 256 5.98 -13.77 -13.48
C SER A 256 4.89 -13.93 -14.54
N SER A 257 4.18 -12.85 -14.88
CA SER A 257 3.09 -12.89 -15.85
C SER A 257 3.59 -12.75 -17.28
N LYS A 258 2.81 -13.23 -18.25
CA LYS A 258 3.09 -13.06 -19.70
C LYS A 258 2.80 -11.66 -20.23
N LEU A 259 2.44 -10.71 -19.37
CA LEU A 259 2.10 -9.34 -19.77
C LEU A 259 3.33 -8.61 -20.31
N VAL A 260 3.12 -7.69 -21.26
CA VAL A 260 4.16 -6.77 -21.73
C VAL A 260 4.72 -5.95 -20.56
N ALA A 261 3.86 -5.62 -19.58
CA ALA A 261 4.25 -5.00 -18.33
C ALA A 261 5.32 -5.75 -17.53
N ALA A 262 5.43 -7.08 -17.68
CA ALA A 262 6.42 -7.91 -17.00
C ALA A 262 7.73 -8.06 -17.81
N SER A 263 7.75 -7.56 -19.04
CA SER A 263 8.86 -7.74 -19.98
C SER A 263 9.74 -6.50 -20.07
N GLN A 264 10.99 -6.70 -20.49
CA GLN A 264 11.86 -5.59 -20.88
C GLN A 264 11.30 -4.85 -22.10
N PRO A 265 11.48 -3.52 -22.21
CA PRO A 265 12.29 -2.65 -21.36
C PRO A 265 11.59 -2.09 -20.11
N ILE A 266 10.32 -2.44 -19.87
CA ILE A 266 9.47 -1.78 -18.87
C ILE A 266 9.81 -2.25 -17.46
N THR A 267 9.87 -3.57 -17.27
CA THR A 267 10.20 -4.18 -15.99
C THR A 267 11.28 -5.23 -16.20
N ALA A 268 12.28 -5.27 -15.31
CA ALA A 268 13.24 -6.36 -15.27
C ALA A 268 12.58 -7.60 -14.67
N SER A 269 12.93 -8.78 -15.18
CA SER A 269 12.53 -10.05 -14.57
C SER A 269 13.40 -10.33 -13.34
N TYR A 270 12.77 -10.64 -12.22
CA TYR A 270 13.42 -10.95 -10.95
C TYR A 270 13.12 -12.39 -10.52
N ASP A 271 14.13 -13.12 -10.06
CA ASP A 271 13.93 -14.49 -9.55
C ASP A 271 13.21 -14.49 -8.19
N ASN A 272 13.47 -13.47 -7.37
CA ASN A 272 12.87 -13.33 -6.05
C ASN A 272 12.73 -11.85 -5.64
N TRP A 273 11.92 -11.63 -4.61
CA TRP A 273 11.60 -10.27 -4.13
C TRP A 273 12.80 -9.54 -3.52
N ILE A 274 13.82 -10.26 -3.02
CA ILE A 274 15.03 -9.65 -2.45
C ILE A 274 15.90 -9.06 -3.58
N VAL A 275 16.03 -9.77 -4.70
CA VAL A 275 16.71 -9.25 -5.90
C VAL A 275 15.98 -8.03 -6.43
N CYS A 276 14.64 -8.09 -6.51
CA CYS A 276 13.79 -6.94 -6.87
C CYS A 276 14.03 -5.74 -5.94
N TRP A 277 14.01 -5.97 -4.63
CA TRP A 277 14.28 -4.94 -3.62
C TRP A 277 15.66 -4.32 -3.82
N ASN A 278 16.71 -5.14 -3.94
CA ASN A 278 18.08 -4.66 -4.08
C ASN A 278 18.26 -3.84 -5.37
N HIS A 279 17.65 -4.26 -6.47
CA HIS A 279 17.68 -3.51 -7.72
C HIS A 279 16.96 -2.16 -7.58
N LEU A 280 15.71 -2.14 -7.10
CA LEU A 280 14.95 -0.91 -6.90
C LEU A 280 15.59 0.01 -5.86
N SER A 281 16.29 -0.53 -4.86
CA SER A 281 17.04 0.26 -3.88
C SER A 281 18.23 0.95 -4.53
N LYS A 282 19.01 0.23 -5.35
CA LYS A 282 20.17 0.78 -6.06
C LYS A 282 19.77 1.87 -7.06
N THR A 283 18.60 1.77 -7.67
CA THR A 283 18.08 2.76 -8.63
C THR A 283 17.23 3.87 -8.00
N ASN A 284 17.12 3.93 -6.65
CA ASN A 284 16.28 4.90 -5.93
C ASN A 284 14.78 4.85 -6.33
N GLN A 285 14.28 3.67 -6.68
CA GLN A 285 12.91 3.44 -7.15
C GLN A 285 11.97 2.82 -6.10
N LEU A 286 12.44 2.48 -4.91
CA LEU A 286 11.60 1.90 -3.84
C LEU A 286 10.43 2.79 -3.38
N LYS A 287 10.48 4.09 -3.66
CA LYS A 287 9.42 5.05 -3.31
C LYS A 287 8.61 5.51 -4.53
N ARG A 288 8.71 4.84 -5.69
CA ARG A 288 7.96 5.24 -6.88
C ARG A 288 6.44 5.15 -6.65
N GLY A 289 5.71 6.18 -7.08
CA GLY A 289 4.27 6.31 -6.85
C GLY A 289 3.86 6.74 -5.43
N SER A 290 4.80 7.05 -4.52
CA SER A 290 4.47 7.55 -3.18
C SER A 290 3.91 8.98 -3.21
N SER A 291 4.34 9.78 -4.18
CA SER A 291 3.88 11.15 -4.42
C SER A 291 3.01 11.23 -5.67
N PHE A 292 1.85 11.88 -5.56
CA PHE A 292 0.90 12.03 -6.66
C PHE A 292 1.12 13.30 -7.50
N PHE A 293 1.67 14.35 -6.89
CA PHE A 293 1.82 15.66 -7.54
C PHE A 293 3.27 15.96 -7.91
N TRP A 294 4.19 15.84 -6.95
CA TRP A 294 5.61 16.08 -7.17
C TRP A 294 6.34 14.78 -7.42
N ARG A 295 6.47 14.43 -8.70
CA ARG A 295 7.02 13.14 -9.14
C ARG A 295 8.38 13.36 -9.79
N LYS A 296 9.45 13.26 -8.99
CA LYS A 296 10.81 13.47 -9.48
C LYS A 296 11.23 12.37 -10.46
N TYR A 297 11.92 12.76 -11.52
CA TYR A 297 12.59 11.82 -12.43
C TYR A 297 13.93 11.39 -11.83
N TYR A 298 14.16 10.08 -11.73
CA TYR A 298 15.38 9.50 -11.15
C TYR A 298 16.29 8.82 -12.18
N GLY A 299 15.93 8.83 -13.47
CA GLY A 299 16.81 8.30 -14.52
C GLY A 299 18.04 9.17 -14.73
N ARG A 300 18.94 8.73 -15.63
CA ARG A 300 20.23 9.40 -15.85
C ARG A 300 20.01 10.80 -16.43
N GLN A 301 20.45 11.83 -15.70
CA GLN A 301 20.37 13.23 -16.13
C GLN A 301 21.77 13.69 -16.54
N ILE A 302 21.91 14.18 -17.78
CA ILE A 302 23.16 14.78 -18.24
C ILE A 302 23.05 16.29 -18.05
N VAL A 303 23.89 16.84 -17.19
CA VAL A 303 24.04 18.29 -17.01
C VAL A 303 25.27 18.70 -17.80
N THR A 304 25.10 19.59 -18.78
CA THR A 304 26.22 20.19 -19.50
C THR A 304 27.09 21.04 -18.57
N THR A 305 28.33 21.28 -18.97
CA THR A 305 29.28 22.16 -18.26
C THR A 305 28.76 23.60 -18.04
N GLY A 306 27.71 24.02 -18.75
CA GLY A 306 27.01 25.30 -18.55
C GLY A 306 25.74 25.23 -17.67
N GLY A 307 25.48 24.10 -16.98
CA GLY A 307 24.30 23.93 -16.11
C GLY A 307 22.99 23.62 -16.84
N VAL A 308 23.01 23.45 -18.17
CA VAL A 308 21.83 23.09 -18.96
C VAL A 308 21.60 21.58 -18.87
N MET A 309 20.42 21.18 -18.39
CA MET A 309 19.99 19.78 -18.36
C MET A 309 19.55 19.32 -19.75
N MET A 310 20.09 18.18 -20.21
CA MET A 310 19.69 17.53 -21.46
C MET A 310 18.48 16.61 -21.25
N PRO A 311 17.65 16.37 -22.29
CA PRO A 311 16.55 15.41 -22.23
C PRO A 311 17.04 14.04 -21.75
N PRO A 312 16.25 13.29 -20.97
CA PRO A 312 16.68 11.98 -20.52
C PRO A 312 16.87 11.03 -21.69
N LEU A 313 18.01 10.32 -21.71
CA LEU A 313 18.35 9.34 -22.75
C LEU A 313 17.33 8.21 -22.86
N ASP A 314 16.65 7.88 -21.76
CA ASP A 314 15.66 6.80 -21.69
C ASP A 314 14.29 7.22 -22.30
N VAL A 315 14.17 8.48 -22.75
CA VAL A 315 12.93 9.07 -23.28
C VAL A 315 13.14 9.68 -24.69
N MET A 316 14.35 9.55 -25.25
CA MET A 316 14.66 9.84 -26.66
C MET A 316 14.53 8.57 -27.50
#